data_AF-A0A250IG29-F1
#
_entry.id   AF-A0A250IG29-F1
#
_cell.length_a   1.000
_cell.length_b   1.000
_cell.length_c   1.000
_cell.angle_alpha   90.00
_cell.angle_beta   90.00
_cell.angle_gamma   90.00
#
_symmetry.space_group_name_H-M   'P 1'
#
loop_
_entity.id
_entity.type
_entity.pdbx_description
1 polymer ?
#
loop_
_entity_poly.entity_id
_entity_poly.type
_entity_poly.pdbx_seq_one_letter_code
_entity_poly.pdbx_strand_id
1 'polypeptide(L)'
;MLSGCAHRRAAPAETLPPRVTLEQATRLMPPDVKDREGWAEDVLAALEAHRHHPSVESVCSVLAVIEQESGFQANPPVPGLARIVKKRMDAYAAKLGPLGPSALSALLGGQAPGQKKTFEQRLETVSTERDLDRVFRELLEYYDTEFPATYVAAQLASSLFKSTRLEDLNPITTAGSMQVSVRFSEELAGDDERARRRVREELYTRGGGVYYGTARLLGYEAHYDSPLYRFADYNGGVYTSRNAALQEQVSQLTGIPLVQDGDLLAYDKQGEPLDEDSNSLKALLVFRERHAPELSERRVRKDTLEEKQLAFEETDTWSAIKRAYQEVTGKAPAYAKLPTVVIRSPKLSGDRSTAWFAQSVNKRYQRCLGRASPTPK
;
A
#
# COMPACT_ATOMS: atom_id res chain seq x y z
N MET A 1 36.25 0.64 53.11
CA MET A 1 35.79 -0.11 51.92
C MET A 1 35.58 0.89 50.80
N LEU A 2 36.35 0.77 49.71
CA LEU A 2 36.27 1.65 48.54
C LEU A 2 35.26 1.06 47.55
N SER A 3 34.19 1.81 47.25
CA SER A 3 33.20 1.46 46.23
C SER A 3 33.80 1.63 44.84
N GLY A 4 33.90 0.53 44.09
CA GLY A 4 34.29 0.54 42.68
C GLY A 4 33.10 0.87 41.78
N CYS A 5 33.19 1.97 41.03
CA CYS A 5 32.27 2.29 39.95
C CYS A 5 32.46 1.29 38.80
N ALA A 6 31.47 0.42 38.57
CA ALA A 6 31.42 -0.39 37.36
C ALA A 6 31.12 0.52 36.16
N HIS A 7 32.14 0.74 35.31
CA HIS A 7 31.92 1.31 33.99
C HIS A 7 31.08 0.33 33.16
N ARG A 8 29.82 0.72 32.86
CA ARG A 8 29.07 0.10 31.76
C ARG A 8 29.89 0.32 30.49
N ARG A 9 30.44 -0.77 29.91
CA ARG A 9 30.98 -0.74 28.56
C ARG A 9 29.87 -0.24 27.64
N ALA A 10 30.11 0.89 26.96
CA ALA A 10 29.28 1.29 25.83
C ALA A 10 29.24 0.13 24.83
N ALA A 11 28.05 -0.22 24.34
CA ALA A 11 27.93 -1.15 23.23
C ALA A 11 28.76 -0.60 22.04
N PRO A 12 29.48 -1.44 21.29
CA PRO A 12 30.18 -0.99 20.10
C PRO A 12 29.18 -0.30 19.18
N ALA A 13 29.52 0.90 18.68
CA ALA A 13 28.72 1.55 17.64
C ALA A 13 28.64 0.60 16.44
N GLU A 14 27.44 0.19 16.04
CA GLU A 14 27.22 -0.59 14.83
C GLU A 14 27.82 0.18 13.64
N THR A 15 28.84 -0.38 13.01
CA THR A 15 29.40 0.19 11.79
C THR A 15 28.39 0.01 10.68
N LEU A 16 27.90 1.13 10.12
CA LEU A 16 26.98 1.09 8.98
C LEU A 16 27.59 0.27 7.83
N PRO A 17 26.77 -0.48 7.08
CA PRO A 17 27.26 -1.22 5.91
C PRO A 17 27.80 -0.24 4.85
N PRO A 18 28.66 -0.71 3.92
CA PRO A 18 29.17 0.13 2.83
C PRO A 18 28.03 0.78 2.04
N ARG A 19 28.17 2.08 1.77
CA ARG A 19 27.22 2.80 0.91
C ARG A 19 27.35 2.31 -0.53
N VAL A 20 26.23 1.98 -1.15
CA VAL A 20 26.14 1.64 -2.57
C VAL A 20 26.32 2.90 -3.42
N THR A 21 27.25 2.84 -4.37
CA THR A 21 27.47 3.88 -5.40
C THR A 21 26.48 3.74 -6.55
N LEU A 22 26.35 4.78 -7.38
CA LEU A 22 25.52 4.75 -8.59
C LEU A 22 25.87 3.60 -9.54
N GLU A 23 27.17 3.38 -9.77
CA GLU A 23 27.68 2.30 -10.61
C GLU A 23 27.31 0.91 -10.04
N GLN A 24 27.45 0.73 -8.73
CA GLN A 24 27.05 -0.51 -8.06
C GLN A 24 25.55 -0.73 -8.18
N ALA A 25 24.73 0.28 -7.85
CA ALA A 25 23.26 0.19 -7.98
C ALA A 25 22.82 -0.16 -9.40
N THR A 26 23.48 0.39 -10.42
CA THR A 26 23.24 0.07 -11.83
C THR A 26 23.49 -1.41 -12.16
N ARG A 27 24.52 -2.01 -11.56
CA ARG A 27 24.84 -3.44 -11.73
C ARG A 27 23.90 -4.39 -11.00
N LEU A 28 23.18 -3.91 -9.98
CA LEU A 28 22.22 -4.71 -9.22
C LEU A 28 20.92 -5.01 -9.99
N MET A 29 20.64 -4.25 -11.06
CA MET A 29 19.48 -4.47 -11.93
C MET A 29 19.71 -5.55 -12.99
N PRO A 30 18.64 -6.21 -13.49
CA PRO A 30 18.72 -7.06 -14.68
C PRO A 30 19.33 -6.30 -15.88
N PRO A 31 20.15 -6.96 -16.72
CA PRO A 31 20.90 -6.29 -17.79
C PRO A 31 20.01 -5.74 -18.93
N ASP A 32 18.79 -6.25 -19.08
CA ASP A 32 17.80 -5.87 -20.09
C ASP A 32 16.94 -4.65 -19.71
N VAL A 33 17.09 -4.15 -18.47
CA VAL A 33 16.42 -2.92 -18.02
C VAL A 33 16.93 -1.74 -18.85
N LYS A 34 15.98 -0.96 -19.39
CA LYS A 34 16.27 0.31 -20.06
C LYS A 34 16.58 1.38 -19.02
N ASP A 35 17.56 2.23 -19.33
CA ASP A 35 17.96 3.37 -18.48
C ASP A 35 18.24 2.97 -17.01
N ARG A 36 19.11 1.97 -16.82
CA ARG A 36 19.50 1.49 -15.48
C ARG A 36 20.10 2.61 -14.63
N GLU A 37 20.90 3.48 -15.23
CA GLU A 37 21.51 4.60 -14.51
C GLU A 37 20.43 5.52 -13.92
N GLY A 38 19.44 5.93 -14.72
CA GLY A 38 18.34 6.75 -14.21
C GLY A 38 17.49 6.07 -13.12
N TRP A 39 17.26 4.76 -13.20
CA TRP A 39 16.62 4.01 -12.12
C TRP A 39 17.48 3.95 -10.85
N ALA A 40 18.80 3.78 -10.99
CA ALA A 40 19.72 3.76 -9.87
C ALA A 40 19.79 5.12 -9.16
N GLU A 41 19.84 6.22 -9.93
CA GLU A 41 19.78 7.58 -9.39
C GLU A 41 18.49 7.82 -8.58
N ASP A 42 17.33 7.50 -9.15
CA ASP A 42 16.04 7.69 -8.48
C ASP A 42 15.92 6.84 -7.19
N VAL A 43 16.44 5.62 -7.18
CA VAL A 43 16.44 4.75 -5.98
C VAL A 43 17.36 5.31 -4.89
N LEU A 44 18.57 5.74 -5.24
CA LEU A 44 19.50 6.33 -4.27
C LEU A 44 18.93 7.65 -3.71
N ALA A 45 18.38 8.51 -4.57
CA ALA A 45 17.75 9.75 -4.17
C ALA A 45 16.54 9.53 -3.26
N ALA A 46 15.69 8.55 -3.56
CA ALA A 46 14.54 8.23 -2.71
C ALA A 46 14.95 7.70 -1.34
N LEU A 47 15.96 6.83 -1.26
CA LEU A 47 16.50 6.35 0.01
C LEU A 47 17.05 7.53 0.85
N GLU A 48 17.82 8.42 0.22
CA GLU A 48 18.35 9.62 0.88
C GLU A 48 17.24 10.55 1.38
N ALA A 49 16.23 10.82 0.55
CA ALA A 49 15.13 11.71 0.91
C ALA A 49 14.31 11.21 2.11
N HIS A 50 14.17 9.88 2.24
CA HIS A 50 13.52 9.21 3.37
C HIS A 50 14.50 8.86 4.51
N ARG A 51 15.74 9.37 4.46
CA ARG A 51 16.78 9.16 5.48
C ARG A 51 17.11 7.69 5.72
N HIS A 52 16.99 6.86 4.70
CA HIS A 52 17.45 5.48 4.70
C HIS A 52 18.86 5.40 4.13
N HIS A 53 19.77 4.74 4.86
CA HIS A 53 21.13 4.53 4.40
C HIS A 53 21.14 3.62 3.16
N PRO A 54 21.76 4.02 2.03
CA PRO A 54 21.83 3.20 0.82
C PRO A 54 22.79 2.02 0.96
N SER A 55 22.35 0.95 1.63
CA SER A 55 23.04 -0.33 1.65
C SER A 55 22.60 -1.22 0.49
N VAL A 56 23.29 -2.35 0.29
CA VAL A 56 22.89 -3.34 -0.72
C VAL A 56 21.48 -3.86 -0.43
N GLU A 57 21.15 -4.10 0.84
CA GLU A 57 19.84 -4.56 1.29
C GLU A 57 18.74 -3.54 1.01
N SER A 58 18.96 -2.26 1.34
CA SER A 58 17.93 -1.23 1.11
C SER A 58 17.71 -0.98 -0.38
N VAL A 59 18.79 -0.89 -1.17
CA VAL A 59 18.72 -0.73 -2.63
C VAL A 59 18.03 -1.93 -3.27
N CYS A 60 18.43 -3.15 -2.92
CA CYS A 60 17.78 -4.35 -3.45
C CYS A 60 16.32 -4.50 -3.02
N SER A 61 15.93 -4.01 -1.84
CA SER A 61 14.53 -4.03 -1.42
C SER A 61 13.66 -3.17 -2.34
N VAL A 62 14.12 -1.95 -2.64
CA VAL A 62 13.40 -1.03 -3.54
C VAL A 62 13.38 -1.58 -4.98
N LEU A 63 14.53 -2.00 -5.52
CA LEU A 63 14.63 -2.56 -6.87
C LEU A 63 13.75 -3.80 -7.06
N ALA A 64 13.65 -4.67 -6.04
CA ALA A 64 12.83 -5.88 -6.11
C ALA A 64 11.34 -5.57 -6.23
N VAL A 65 10.87 -4.51 -5.54
CA VAL A 65 9.47 -4.05 -5.67
C VAL A 65 9.24 -3.41 -7.03
N ILE A 66 10.15 -2.57 -7.53
CA ILE A 66 10.05 -2.00 -8.89
C ILE A 66 9.97 -3.11 -9.96
N GLU A 67 10.84 -4.12 -9.88
CA GLU A 67 10.85 -5.26 -10.81
C GLU A 67 9.55 -6.09 -10.70
N GLN A 68 8.92 -6.15 -9.53
CA GLN A 68 7.66 -6.88 -9.32
C GLN A 68 6.45 -6.10 -9.86
N GLU A 69 6.39 -4.80 -9.61
CA GLU A 69 5.20 -3.98 -9.89
C GLU A 69 5.12 -3.52 -11.33
N SER A 70 6.25 -3.12 -11.92
CA SER A 70 6.27 -2.53 -13.26
C SER A 70 7.30 -3.12 -14.22
N GLY A 71 8.24 -3.92 -13.72
CA GLY A 71 9.35 -4.39 -14.53
C GLY A 71 10.18 -3.22 -15.06
N PHE A 72 10.40 -2.20 -14.24
CA PHE A 72 11.15 -0.98 -14.59
C PHE A 72 10.48 -0.13 -15.68
N GLN A 73 9.17 0.09 -15.55
CA GLN A 73 8.41 0.99 -16.42
C GLN A 73 7.59 1.96 -15.57
N ALA A 74 7.84 3.27 -15.66
CA ALA A 74 7.15 4.25 -14.83
C ALA A 74 5.63 4.33 -15.10
N ASN A 75 5.25 4.22 -16.38
CA ASN A 75 3.87 4.30 -16.82
C ASN A 75 3.66 3.36 -18.02
N PRO A 76 3.58 2.04 -17.80
CA PRO A 76 3.47 1.07 -18.88
C PRO A 76 2.11 1.17 -19.59
N PRO A 77 2.05 0.93 -20.91
CA PRO A 77 0.79 0.81 -21.61
C PRO A 77 0.02 -0.43 -21.13
N VAL A 78 -1.29 -0.29 -20.99
CA VAL A 78 -2.22 -1.38 -20.67
C VAL A 78 -2.89 -1.82 -21.97
N PRO A 79 -2.60 -3.05 -22.47
CA PRO A 79 -3.19 -3.53 -23.72
C PRO A 79 -4.71 -3.54 -23.68
N GLY A 80 -5.33 -2.86 -24.66
CA GLY A 80 -6.79 -2.79 -24.79
C GLY A 80 -7.50 -1.94 -23.72
N LEU A 81 -6.79 -1.05 -23.01
CA LEU A 81 -7.35 -0.22 -21.94
C LEU A 81 -8.62 0.51 -22.34
N ALA A 82 -8.63 1.21 -23.49
CA ALA A 82 -9.80 1.92 -23.99
C ALA A 82 -11.05 1.00 -24.10
N ARG A 83 -10.88 -0.24 -24.55
CA ARG A 83 -11.99 -1.22 -24.65
C ARG A 83 -12.47 -1.66 -23.26
N ILE A 84 -11.55 -1.87 -22.33
CA ILE A 84 -11.87 -2.24 -20.94
C ILE A 84 -12.66 -1.12 -20.27
N VAL A 85 -12.21 0.13 -20.43
CA VAL A 85 -12.87 1.33 -19.91
C VAL A 85 -14.26 1.47 -20.51
N LYS A 86 -14.39 1.37 -21.84
CA LYS A 86 -15.70 1.40 -22.52
C LYS A 86 -16.67 0.37 -21.97
N LYS A 87 -16.24 -0.89 -21.82
CA LYS A 87 -17.09 -1.95 -21.24
C LYS A 87 -17.54 -1.64 -19.81
N ARG A 88 -16.69 -1.03 -18.99
CA ARG A 88 -17.05 -0.60 -17.62
C ARG A 88 -18.05 0.56 -17.63
N MET A 89 -17.84 1.53 -18.51
CA MET A 89 -18.77 2.65 -18.74
C MET A 89 -20.15 2.15 -19.19
N ASP A 90 -20.21 1.23 -20.15
CA ASP A 90 -21.45 0.61 -20.60
C ASP A 90 -22.17 -0.15 -19.47
N ALA A 91 -21.41 -0.92 -18.68
CA ALA A 91 -21.95 -1.65 -17.53
C ALA A 91 -22.45 -0.70 -16.42
N TYR A 92 -21.81 0.45 -16.24
CA TYR A 92 -22.25 1.49 -15.33
C TYR A 92 -23.53 2.15 -15.84
N ALA A 93 -23.57 2.56 -17.11
CA ALA A 93 -24.77 3.14 -17.75
C ALA A 93 -25.98 2.21 -17.63
N ALA A 94 -25.79 0.91 -17.85
CA ALA A 94 -26.88 -0.07 -17.73
C ALA A 94 -27.51 -0.12 -16.33
N LYS A 95 -26.72 0.11 -15.26
CA LYS A 95 -27.23 0.14 -13.88
C LYS A 95 -28.11 1.36 -13.58
N LEU A 96 -28.03 2.41 -14.40
CA LEU A 96 -28.82 3.63 -14.26
C LEU A 96 -30.19 3.54 -14.95
N GLY A 97 -30.52 2.40 -15.55
CA GLY A 97 -31.80 2.17 -16.23
C GLY A 97 -31.86 2.74 -17.66
N PRO A 98 -33.06 2.88 -18.27
CA PRO A 98 -33.21 3.22 -19.68
C PRO A 98 -32.57 4.56 -20.11
N LEU A 99 -32.45 5.52 -19.19
CA LEU A 99 -31.85 6.83 -19.45
C LEU A 99 -30.32 6.85 -19.23
N GLY A 100 -29.75 5.77 -18.68
CA GLY A 100 -28.34 5.68 -18.32
C GLY A 100 -27.37 5.93 -19.46
N PRO A 101 -27.52 5.27 -20.63
CA PRO A 101 -26.63 5.50 -21.77
C PRO A 101 -26.62 6.95 -22.26
N SER A 102 -27.80 7.58 -22.37
CA SER A 102 -27.92 8.98 -22.80
C SER A 102 -27.34 9.94 -21.76
N ALA A 103 -27.57 9.69 -20.47
CA ALA A 103 -26.99 10.48 -19.40
C ALA A 103 -25.46 10.40 -19.37
N LEU A 104 -24.90 9.20 -19.56
CA LEU A 104 -23.45 9.00 -19.62
C LEU A 104 -22.83 9.64 -20.86
N SER A 105 -23.46 9.53 -22.03
CA SER A 105 -22.98 10.20 -23.25
C SER A 105 -23.01 11.73 -23.10
N ALA A 106 -24.06 12.29 -22.49
CA ALA A 106 -24.11 13.73 -22.19
C ALA A 106 -22.99 14.18 -21.23
N LEU A 107 -22.69 13.37 -20.20
CA LEU A 107 -21.58 13.61 -19.27
C LEU A 107 -20.21 13.55 -19.98
N LEU A 108 -20.00 12.55 -20.84
CA LEU A 108 -18.71 12.37 -21.53
C LEU A 108 -18.55 13.27 -22.76
N GLY A 109 -19.62 13.93 -23.20
CA GLY A 109 -19.62 14.93 -24.27
C GLY A 109 -18.94 16.25 -23.88
N GLY A 110 -18.71 16.49 -22.58
CA GLY A 110 -17.98 17.65 -22.09
C GLY A 110 -16.54 17.72 -22.63
N GLN A 111 -15.95 18.91 -22.57
CA GLN A 111 -14.60 19.19 -23.03
C GLN A 111 -13.87 20.00 -21.96
N ALA A 112 -12.76 19.46 -21.42
CA ALA A 112 -11.93 20.22 -20.49
C ALA A 112 -11.38 21.50 -21.14
N PRO A 113 -11.17 22.60 -20.38
CA PRO A 113 -10.64 23.85 -20.91
C PRO A 113 -9.36 23.65 -21.73
N GLY A 114 -9.34 24.19 -22.96
CA GLY A 114 -8.21 24.08 -23.89
C GLY A 114 -8.10 22.75 -24.66
N GLN A 115 -8.95 21.75 -24.37
CA GLN A 115 -9.00 20.50 -25.13
C GLN A 115 -9.94 20.59 -26.34
N LYS A 116 -9.53 19.99 -27.47
CA LYS A 116 -10.35 19.91 -28.68
C LYS A 116 -11.27 18.69 -28.73
N LYS A 117 -10.95 17.66 -27.95
CA LYS A 117 -11.66 16.38 -27.93
C LYS A 117 -12.54 16.28 -26.69
N THR A 118 -13.70 15.66 -26.84
CA THR A 118 -14.58 15.34 -25.70
C THR A 118 -13.93 14.32 -24.76
N PHE A 119 -14.43 14.20 -23.53
CA PHE A 119 -13.97 13.15 -22.63
C PHE A 119 -14.17 11.76 -23.24
N GLU A 120 -15.30 11.50 -23.91
CA GLU A 120 -15.56 10.26 -24.65
C GLU A 120 -14.46 9.95 -25.68
N GLN A 121 -14.15 10.91 -26.56
CA GLN A 121 -13.13 10.76 -27.59
C GLN A 121 -11.72 10.53 -27.01
N ARG A 122 -11.44 11.08 -25.82
CA ARG A 122 -10.16 10.88 -25.13
C ARG A 122 -10.10 9.49 -24.51
N LEU A 123 -11.18 9.02 -23.87
CA LEU A 123 -11.31 7.67 -23.31
C LEU A 123 -11.16 6.58 -24.37
N GLU A 124 -11.49 6.83 -25.63
CA GLU A 124 -11.26 5.88 -26.73
C GLU A 124 -9.77 5.72 -27.10
N THR A 125 -8.92 6.65 -26.67
CA THR A 125 -7.49 6.70 -27.03
C THR A 125 -6.56 6.46 -25.84
N VAL A 126 -7.08 6.29 -24.62
CA VAL A 126 -6.26 6.03 -23.43
C VAL A 126 -5.49 4.73 -23.59
N SER A 127 -4.21 4.78 -23.24
CA SER A 127 -3.31 3.63 -23.37
C SER A 127 -2.60 3.32 -22.05
N THR A 128 -2.51 4.27 -21.13
CA THR A 128 -1.87 4.11 -19.83
C THR A 128 -2.81 4.46 -18.68
N GLU A 129 -2.49 4.02 -17.47
CA GLU A 129 -3.25 4.39 -16.26
C GLU A 129 -3.22 5.90 -16.01
N ARG A 130 -2.09 6.55 -16.31
CA ARG A 130 -1.97 8.02 -16.26
C ARG A 130 -2.95 8.71 -17.19
N ASP A 131 -3.07 8.24 -18.44
CA ASP A 131 -4.00 8.84 -19.41
C ASP A 131 -5.43 8.77 -18.87
N LEU A 132 -5.79 7.60 -18.33
CA LEU A 132 -7.11 7.37 -17.77
C LEU A 132 -7.39 8.25 -16.54
N ASP A 133 -6.50 8.24 -15.56
CA ASP A 133 -6.63 9.05 -14.33
C ASP A 133 -6.73 10.54 -14.66
N ARG A 134 -5.90 11.04 -15.59
CA ARG A 134 -5.94 12.44 -16.02
C ARG A 134 -7.26 12.80 -16.68
N VAL A 135 -7.79 11.96 -17.59
CA VAL A 135 -9.08 12.21 -18.24
C VAL A 135 -10.21 12.27 -17.20
N PHE A 136 -10.21 11.36 -16.22
CA PHE A 136 -11.22 11.37 -15.15
C PHE A 136 -11.10 12.58 -14.22
N ARG A 137 -9.87 12.99 -13.85
CA ARG A 137 -9.68 14.19 -13.03
C ARG A 137 -10.14 15.46 -13.73
N GLU A 138 -9.79 15.63 -15.01
CA GLU A 138 -10.25 16.77 -15.80
C GLU A 138 -11.76 16.75 -16.02
N LEU A 139 -12.39 15.57 -16.13
CA LEU A 139 -13.85 15.41 -16.16
C LEU A 139 -14.48 15.95 -14.86
N LEU A 140 -13.96 15.52 -13.71
CA LEU A 140 -14.44 15.96 -12.40
C LEU A 140 -14.29 17.48 -12.22
N GLU A 141 -13.11 18.02 -12.51
CA GLU A 141 -12.80 19.45 -12.38
C GLU A 141 -13.66 20.33 -13.30
N TYR A 142 -13.87 19.89 -14.55
CA TYR A 142 -14.74 20.60 -15.50
C TYR A 142 -16.18 20.72 -14.97
N TYR A 143 -16.76 19.64 -14.47
CA TYR A 143 -18.14 19.67 -13.98
C TYR A 143 -18.30 20.36 -12.62
N ASP A 144 -17.27 20.31 -11.76
CA ASP A 144 -17.23 21.10 -10.53
C ASP A 144 -17.21 22.61 -10.83
N THR A 145 -16.45 23.03 -11.84
CA THR A 145 -16.25 24.45 -12.19
C THR A 145 -17.37 25.04 -13.04
N GLU A 146 -17.77 24.37 -14.12
CA GLU A 146 -18.71 24.91 -15.12
C GLU A 146 -20.18 24.73 -14.74
N PHE A 147 -20.45 23.78 -13.84
CA PHE A 147 -21.81 23.35 -13.51
C PHE A 147 -22.05 23.25 -11.98
N PRO A 148 -21.63 24.23 -11.15
CA PRO A 148 -21.57 24.07 -9.68
C PRO A 148 -22.95 23.83 -9.03
N ALA A 149 -24.01 24.47 -9.53
CA ALA A 149 -25.38 24.27 -9.02
C ALA A 149 -25.95 22.88 -9.34
N THR A 150 -25.60 22.33 -10.51
CA THR A 150 -25.93 20.97 -10.93
C THR A 150 -24.98 19.92 -10.34
N TYR A 151 -23.75 20.29 -9.99
CA TYR A 151 -22.79 19.44 -9.31
C TYR A 151 -23.18 19.19 -7.85
N VAL A 152 -23.72 20.19 -7.15
CA VAL A 152 -24.33 20.00 -5.82
C VAL A 152 -25.60 19.14 -5.89
N ALA A 153 -26.41 19.27 -6.95
CA ALA A 153 -27.54 18.37 -7.19
C ALA A 153 -27.11 16.95 -7.62
N ALA A 154 -25.99 16.82 -8.34
CA ALA A 154 -25.37 15.54 -8.68
C ALA A 154 -24.65 14.91 -7.49
N GLN A 155 -24.16 15.69 -6.52
CA GLN A 155 -23.67 15.22 -5.22
C GLN A 155 -24.82 14.84 -4.27
N LEU A 156 -25.94 15.55 -4.27
CA LEU A 156 -27.17 15.12 -3.60
C LEU A 156 -27.75 13.85 -4.23
N ALA A 157 -27.70 13.72 -5.56
CA ALA A 157 -27.93 12.46 -6.25
C ALA A 157 -26.86 11.43 -5.88
N SER A 158 -25.59 11.81 -5.69
CA SER A 158 -24.50 10.93 -5.23
C SER A 158 -24.72 10.38 -3.82
N SER A 159 -25.48 11.09 -2.98
CA SER A 159 -25.94 10.63 -1.66
C SER A 159 -27.10 9.62 -1.73
N LEU A 160 -27.81 9.56 -2.86
CA LEU A 160 -28.71 8.45 -3.24
C LEU A 160 -27.94 7.33 -3.97
N PHE A 161 -26.82 7.66 -4.64
CA PHE A 161 -25.82 6.73 -5.21
C PHE A 161 -24.72 6.33 -4.21
N LYS A 162 -25.07 6.07 -2.94
CA LYS A 162 -24.15 5.63 -1.86
C LYS A 162 -23.22 4.45 -2.19
N SER A 163 -23.42 3.76 -3.31
CA SER A 163 -22.63 2.63 -3.77
C SER A 163 -21.66 2.92 -4.94
N THR A 164 -21.71 4.09 -5.59
CA THR A 164 -20.81 4.48 -6.68
C THR A 164 -20.71 6.00 -6.84
N ARG A 165 -19.70 6.62 -6.20
CA ARG A 165 -19.26 8.00 -6.49
C ARG A 165 -18.70 8.06 -7.92
N LEU A 166 -18.64 9.25 -8.53
CA LEU A 166 -17.94 9.44 -9.80
C LEU A 166 -16.43 9.08 -9.68
N GLU A 167 -15.89 9.17 -8.47
CA GLU A 167 -14.58 8.65 -8.06
C GLU A 167 -14.46 7.11 -8.21
N ASP A 168 -15.54 6.35 -8.02
CA ASP A 168 -15.56 4.90 -8.29
C ASP A 168 -15.44 4.58 -9.80
N LEU A 169 -15.59 5.59 -10.68
CA LEU A 169 -15.33 5.45 -12.12
C LEU A 169 -13.85 5.60 -12.47
N ASN A 170 -13.06 6.29 -11.63
CA ASN A 170 -11.60 6.29 -11.74
C ASN A 170 -11.06 5.14 -10.87
N PRO A 171 -10.85 3.94 -11.43
CA PRO A 171 -10.50 2.76 -10.64
C PRO A 171 -9.06 2.82 -10.08
N ILE A 172 -8.33 3.89 -10.35
CA ILE A 172 -6.91 4.00 -10.05
C ILE A 172 -6.75 4.43 -8.59
N THR A 173 -6.68 3.44 -7.71
CA THR A 173 -6.37 3.61 -6.29
C THR A 173 -4.86 3.53 -6.02
N THR A 174 -4.10 2.97 -6.95
CA THR A 174 -2.65 2.83 -6.90
C THR A 174 -2.03 3.32 -8.20
N ALA A 175 -0.83 3.90 -8.15
CA ALA A 175 -0.20 4.49 -9.34
C ALA A 175 1.33 4.35 -9.35
N GLY A 176 1.91 4.55 -10.54
CA GLY A 176 3.35 4.65 -10.73
C GLY A 176 4.10 3.32 -10.83
N SER A 177 5.43 3.45 -10.92
CA SER A 177 6.41 2.35 -11.08
C SER A 177 6.39 1.32 -9.96
N MET A 178 5.91 1.71 -8.78
CA MET A 178 5.80 0.85 -7.60
C MET A 178 4.34 0.67 -7.12
N GLN A 179 3.34 1.08 -7.93
CA GLN A 179 1.90 0.88 -7.65
C GLN A 179 1.49 1.31 -6.23
N VAL A 180 1.86 2.52 -5.84
CA VAL A 180 1.62 3.05 -4.48
C VAL A 180 0.20 3.58 -4.36
N SER A 181 -0.44 3.38 -3.21
CA SER A 181 -1.72 4.00 -2.88
C SER A 181 -1.66 5.52 -3.07
N VAL A 182 -2.58 6.06 -3.86
CA VAL A 182 -2.68 7.49 -4.09
C VAL A 182 -3.00 8.21 -2.78
N ARG A 183 -3.91 7.65 -1.97
CA ARG A 183 -4.26 8.17 -0.65
C ARG A 183 -3.04 8.27 0.27
N PHE A 184 -2.26 7.19 0.38
CA PHE A 184 -1.03 7.18 1.18
C PHE A 184 -0.04 8.27 0.72
N SER A 185 0.06 8.46 -0.60
CA SER A 185 0.96 9.44 -1.19
C SER A 185 0.49 10.88 -0.94
N GLU A 186 -0.83 11.11 -0.98
CA GLU A 186 -1.46 12.38 -0.63
C GLU A 186 -1.28 12.70 0.86
N GLU A 187 -1.44 11.71 1.75
CA GLU A 187 -1.17 11.84 3.20
C GLU A 187 0.31 12.17 3.47
N LEU A 188 1.25 11.51 2.78
CA LEU A 188 2.68 11.78 2.92
C LEU A 188 3.05 13.21 2.47
N ALA A 189 2.31 13.78 1.50
CA ALA A 189 2.51 15.15 1.05
C ALA A 189 1.97 16.22 2.03
N GLY A 190 1.18 15.80 3.02
CA GLY A 190 0.59 16.67 4.04
C GLY A 190 -0.66 17.43 3.56
N ASP A 191 -1.07 18.44 4.35
CA ASP A 191 -2.37 19.07 4.19
C ASP A 191 -2.46 20.11 3.05
N ASP A 192 -1.33 20.53 2.46
CA ASP A 192 -1.33 21.50 1.35
C ASP A 192 -2.07 20.91 0.14
N GLU A 193 -3.21 21.51 -0.19
CA GLU A 193 -4.04 21.08 -1.30
C GLU A 193 -3.29 21.13 -2.64
N ARG A 194 -2.41 22.12 -2.81
CA ARG A 194 -1.59 22.21 -4.03
C ARG A 194 -0.57 21.08 -4.11
N ALA A 195 0.02 20.68 -2.99
CA ALA A 195 0.89 19.51 -2.94
C ALA A 195 0.12 18.24 -3.28
N ARG A 196 -1.03 17.98 -2.63
CA ARG A 196 -1.87 16.80 -2.91
C ARG A 196 -2.30 16.68 -4.37
N ARG A 197 -2.66 17.80 -5.03
CA ARG A 197 -2.97 17.80 -6.46
C ARG A 197 -1.78 17.41 -7.35
N ARG A 198 -0.54 17.76 -6.95
CA ARG A 198 0.69 17.39 -7.70
C ARG A 198 1.09 15.94 -7.52
N VAL A 199 0.85 15.35 -6.34
CA VAL A 199 1.19 13.95 -6.01
C VAL A 199 0.77 12.99 -7.10
N ARG A 200 -0.46 13.13 -7.62
CA ARG A 200 -0.99 12.22 -8.65
C ARG A 200 -0.17 12.24 -9.94
N GLU A 201 0.25 13.41 -10.40
CA GLU A 201 1.09 13.52 -11.60
C GLU A 201 2.52 13.05 -11.30
N GLU A 202 3.04 13.35 -10.12
CA GLU A 202 4.36 12.93 -9.66
C GLU A 202 4.48 11.41 -9.57
N LEU A 203 3.45 10.71 -9.08
CA LEU A 203 3.40 9.25 -8.99
C LEU A 203 3.66 8.57 -10.34
N TYR A 204 3.26 9.17 -11.46
CA TYR A 204 3.49 8.61 -12.80
C TYR A 204 4.88 8.93 -13.38
N THR A 205 5.67 9.77 -12.72
CA THR A 205 7.08 9.95 -13.05
C THR A 205 7.91 8.80 -12.46
N ARG A 206 9.09 8.54 -13.04
CA ARG A 206 9.99 7.50 -12.50
C ARG A 206 10.42 7.84 -11.07
N GLY A 207 10.99 9.02 -10.87
CA GLY A 207 11.44 9.49 -9.57
C GLY A 207 10.32 9.57 -8.53
N GLY A 208 9.15 10.12 -8.89
CA GLY A 208 8.02 10.19 -7.96
C GLY A 208 7.48 8.81 -7.55
N GLY A 209 7.31 7.89 -8.52
CA GLY A 209 6.91 6.51 -8.21
C GLY A 209 7.90 5.80 -7.27
N VAL A 210 9.21 6.03 -7.47
CA VAL A 210 10.26 5.48 -6.60
C VAL A 210 10.29 6.16 -5.23
N TYR A 211 10.07 7.47 -5.17
CA TYR A 211 10.02 8.25 -3.92
C TYR A 211 8.89 7.76 -3.01
N TYR A 212 7.65 7.74 -3.50
CA TYR A 212 6.49 7.32 -2.70
C TYR A 212 6.53 5.82 -2.39
N GLY A 213 7.05 5.00 -3.31
CA GLY A 213 7.19 3.56 -3.08
C GLY A 213 8.26 3.22 -2.05
N THR A 214 9.36 3.96 -2.03
CA THR A 214 10.39 3.82 -0.98
C THR A 214 9.84 4.21 0.38
N ALA A 215 9.09 5.31 0.48
CA ALA A 215 8.40 5.71 1.70
C ALA A 215 7.45 4.61 2.19
N ARG A 216 6.66 4.03 1.28
CA ARG A 216 5.71 2.96 1.61
C ARG A 216 6.40 1.69 2.11
N LEU A 217 7.56 1.35 1.54
CA LEU A 217 8.29 0.11 1.87
C LEU A 217 9.11 0.22 3.17
N LEU A 218 9.79 1.34 3.36
CA LEU A 218 10.81 1.51 4.39
C LEU A 218 10.50 2.61 5.41
N GLY A 219 9.54 3.50 5.13
CA GLY A 219 9.23 4.69 5.93
C GLY A 219 8.52 4.44 7.26
N TYR A 220 8.47 3.19 7.73
CA TYR A 220 7.98 2.83 9.05
C TYR A 220 8.93 1.84 9.73
N GLU A 221 9.08 2.00 11.03
CA GLU A 221 9.86 1.08 11.86
C GLU A 221 9.10 -0.25 12.05
N ALA A 222 9.82 -1.36 11.96
CA ALA A 222 9.26 -2.68 12.25
C ALA A 222 10.39 -3.63 12.60
N HIS A 223 10.20 -4.45 13.63
CA HIS A 223 11.19 -5.38 14.15
C HIS A 223 11.17 -6.73 13.39
N TYR A 224 11.04 -6.68 12.07
CA TYR A 224 11.06 -7.87 11.24
C TYR A 224 12.48 -8.42 11.11
N ASP A 225 12.63 -9.71 11.37
CA ASP A 225 13.87 -10.48 11.17
C ASP A 225 14.17 -10.77 9.69
N SER A 226 13.21 -10.49 8.80
CA SER A 226 13.31 -10.71 7.37
C SER A 226 12.58 -9.63 6.55
N PRO A 227 13.17 -9.12 5.46
CA PRO A 227 12.51 -8.18 4.56
C PRO A 227 11.26 -8.78 3.88
N LEU A 228 11.11 -10.10 3.90
CA LEU A 228 9.93 -10.81 3.42
C LEU A 228 8.63 -10.26 4.01
N TYR A 229 8.63 -9.90 5.30
CA TYR A 229 7.45 -9.34 5.96
C TYR A 229 7.16 -7.90 5.51
N ARG A 230 8.19 -7.09 5.25
CA ARG A 230 8.00 -5.77 4.62
C ARG A 230 7.42 -5.88 3.22
N PHE A 231 7.80 -6.91 2.45
CA PHE A 231 7.19 -7.14 1.13
C PHE A 231 5.72 -7.57 1.23
N ALA A 232 5.35 -8.32 2.27
CA ALA A 232 3.94 -8.61 2.55
C ALA A 232 3.18 -7.34 2.96
N ASP A 233 3.73 -6.53 3.86
CA ASP A 233 3.16 -5.26 4.29
C ASP A 233 3.02 -4.22 3.17
N TYR A 234 3.98 -4.20 2.24
CA TYR A 234 3.90 -3.34 1.07
C TYR A 234 2.60 -3.57 0.29
N ASN A 235 2.21 -4.84 0.15
CA ASN A 235 1.01 -5.27 -0.55
C ASN A 235 -0.27 -5.25 0.31
N GLY A 236 -0.19 -5.77 1.54
CA GLY A 236 -1.35 -6.00 2.40
C GLY A 236 -1.66 -4.86 3.38
N GLY A 237 -0.78 -3.88 3.54
CA GLY A 237 -0.92 -2.83 4.55
C GLY A 237 0.20 -2.84 5.58
N VAL A 238 0.56 -1.65 6.07
CA VAL A 238 1.54 -1.48 7.14
C VAL A 238 1.15 -2.34 8.35
N TYR A 239 2.09 -3.13 8.85
CA TYR A 239 1.93 -4.11 9.94
C TYR A 239 1.01 -5.31 9.66
N THR A 240 0.57 -5.57 8.43
CA THR A 240 -0.27 -6.76 8.14
C THR A 240 0.41 -8.06 8.59
N SER A 241 1.74 -8.20 8.43
CA SER A 241 2.47 -9.40 8.84
C SER A 241 2.53 -9.57 10.36
N ARG A 242 2.66 -8.45 11.09
CA ARG A 242 2.65 -8.43 12.56
C ARG A 242 1.28 -8.82 13.08
N ASN A 243 0.24 -8.22 12.51
CA ASN A 243 -1.14 -8.41 12.92
C ASN A 243 -1.64 -9.82 12.55
N ALA A 244 -1.19 -10.40 11.43
CA ALA A 244 -1.48 -11.79 11.07
C ALA A 244 -0.94 -12.79 12.10
N ALA A 245 0.26 -12.54 12.65
CA ALA A 245 0.79 -13.35 13.75
C ALA A 245 -0.03 -13.18 15.04
N LEU A 246 -0.51 -11.98 15.34
CA LEU A 246 -1.40 -11.72 16.47
C LEU A 246 -2.76 -12.41 16.31
N GLN A 247 -3.36 -12.37 15.11
CA GLN A 247 -4.60 -13.10 14.80
C GLN A 247 -4.42 -14.61 15.00
N GLU A 248 -3.28 -15.19 14.62
CA GLU A 248 -2.99 -16.60 14.90
C GLU A 248 -2.97 -16.89 16.42
N GLN A 249 -2.32 -16.02 17.19
CA GLN A 249 -2.21 -16.16 18.65
C GLN A 249 -3.58 -16.07 19.32
N VAL A 250 -4.39 -15.07 18.94
CA VAL A 250 -5.76 -14.89 19.43
C VAL A 250 -6.65 -16.06 19.02
N SER A 251 -6.52 -16.55 17.78
CA SER A 251 -7.26 -17.72 17.30
C SER A 251 -6.96 -18.97 18.12
N GLN A 252 -5.69 -19.22 18.46
CA GLN A 252 -5.29 -20.34 19.32
C GLN A 252 -5.79 -20.19 20.77
N LEU A 253 -5.74 -18.98 21.33
CA LEU A 253 -6.19 -18.71 22.70
C LEU A 253 -7.71 -18.81 22.89
N THR A 254 -8.47 -18.47 21.86
CA THR A 254 -9.95 -18.41 21.91
C THR A 254 -10.63 -19.63 21.31
N GLY A 255 -9.93 -20.37 20.45
CA GLY A 255 -10.52 -21.41 19.60
C GLY A 255 -11.40 -20.87 18.46
N ILE A 256 -11.46 -19.54 18.28
CA ILE A 256 -12.21 -18.92 17.18
C ILE A 256 -11.31 -18.90 15.94
N PRO A 257 -11.71 -19.51 14.81
CA PRO A 257 -10.92 -19.47 13.58
C PRO A 257 -10.92 -18.04 13.02
N LEU A 258 -9.72 -17.48 12.82
CA LEU A 258 -9.52 -16.17 12.21
C LEU A 258 -8.84 -16.30 10.85
N VAL A 259 -9.25 -15.47 9.89
CA VAL A 259 -8.45 -15.20 8.70
C VAL A 259 -7.22 -14.41 9.15
N GLN A 260 -6.03 -14.86 8.76
CA GLN A 260 -4.76 -14.22 9.10
C GLN A 260 -4.42 -13.18 8.04
N ASP A 261 -5.26 -12.15 7.92
CA ASP A 261 -5.17 -11.06 6.94
C ASP A 261 -4.48 -9.80 7.44
N GLY A 262 -4.21 -9.73 8.74
CA GLY A 262 -3.57 -8.60 9.38
C GLY A 262 -4.48 -7.40 9.63
N ASP A 263 -5.79 -7.53 9.39
CA ASP A 263 -6.78 -6.51 9.71
C ASP A 263 -7.50 -6.86 11.03
N LEU A 264 -7.22 -6.07 12.06
CA LEU A 264 -7.89 -6.19 13.35
C LEU A 264 -9.23 -5.46 13.37
N LEU A 265 -9.42 -4.46 12.51
CA LEU A 265 -10.68 -3.72 12.34
C LEU A 265 -11.29 -3.98 10.96
N ALA A 266 -12.56 -3.65 10.82
CA ALA A 266 -13.21 -3.59 9.52
C ALA A 266 -12.97 -2.21 8.90
N TYR A 267 -12.76 -2.14 7.60
CA TYR A 267 -12.47 -0.90 6.89
C TYR A 267 -13.44 -0.68 5.74
N ASP A 268 -13.77 0.59 5.48
CA ASP A 268 -14.45 0.96 4.26
C ASP A 268 -13.48 0.98 3.05
N LYS A 269 -14.01 1.32 1.87
CA LYS A 269 -13.18 1.50 0.66
C LYS A 269 -12.19 2.67 0.80
N GLN A 270 -12.51 3.59 1.71
CA GLN A 270 -11.72 4.67 2.26
C GLN A 270 -10.35 4.18 2.72
N GLY A 271 -10.38 3.08 3.46
CA GLY A 271 -9.35 2.69 4.42
C GLY A 271 -9.62 3.28 5.81
N GLU A 272 -10.82 3.79 6.08
CA GLU A 272 -11.25 4.24 7.41
C GLU A 272 -11.85 3.09 8.21
N PRO A 273 -11.56 2.99 9.52
CA PRO A 273 -12.20 2.02 10.39
C PRO A 273 -13.73 2.19 10.40
N LEU A 274 -14.45 1.08 10.27
CA LEU A 274 -15.89 1.01 10.43
C LEU A 274 -16.26 0.82 11.92
N ASP A 275 -17.42 1.33 12.31
CA ASP A 275 -18.01 1.07 13.64
C ASP A 275 -18.41 -0.40 13.83
N GLU A 276 -18.47 -1.20 12.75
CA GLU A 276 -18.78 -2.61 12.80
C GLU A 276 -17.59 -3.44 13.33
N ASP A 277 -17.88 -4.26 14.34
CA ASP A 277 -16.89 -5.19 14.89
C ASP A 277 -16.47 -6.25 13.87
N SER A 278 -15.18 -6.21 13.50
CA SER A 278 -14.54 -7.27 12.72
C SER A 278 -14.54 -8.61 13.48
N ASN A 279 -14.31 -9.71 12.76
CA ASN A 279 -14.13 -11.01 13.40
C ASN A 279 -12.91 -11.04 14.33
N SER A 280 -11.84 -10.33 13.96
CA SER A 280 -10.64 -10.16 14.79
C SER A 280 -10.98 -9.46 16.11
N LEU A 281 -11.72 -8.34 16.06
CA LEU A 281 -12.13 -7.59 17.25
C LEU A 281 -13.06 -8.42 18.14
N LYS A 282 -14.04 -9.13 17.56
CA LYS A 282 -14.89 -10.07 18.32
C LYS A 282 -14.06 -11.13 19.04
N ALA A 283 -13.06 -11.72 18.38
CA ALA A 283 -12.17 -12.68 19.00
C ALA A 283 -11.27 -12.05 20.09
N LEU A 284 -10.81 -10.81 19.92
CA LEU A 284 -10.09 -10.06 20.95
C LEU A 284 -10.94 -9.84 22.20
N LEU A 285 -12.24 -9.53 22.05
CA LEU A 285 -13.17 -9.39 23.16
C LEU A 285 -13.39 -10.73 23.90
N VAL A 286 -13.49 -11.84 23.17
CA VAL A 286 -13.54 -13.19 23.77
C VAL A 286 -12.22 -13.57 24.45
N PHE A 287 -11.08 -13.21 23.87
CA PHE A 287 -9.76 -13.38 24.50
C PHE A 287 -9.72 -12.67 25.85
N ARG A 288 -10.11 -11.39 25.86
CA ARG A 288 -10.18 -10.55 27.05
C ARG A 288 -11.01 -11.23 28.15
N GLU A 289 -12.22 -11.71 27.85
CA GLU A 289 -13.09 -12.37 28.84
C GLU A 289 -12.45 -13.62 29.49
N ARG A 290 -11.65 -14.37 28.73
CA ARG A 290 -11.11 -15.67 29.17
C ARG A 290 -9.73 -15.58 29.81
N HIS A 291 -8.89 -14.67 29.32
CA HIS A 291 -7.45 -14.66 29.63
C HIS A 291 -6.95 -13.33 30.19
N ALA A 292 -7.72 -12.25 30.06
CA ALA A 292 -7.33 -10.93 30.54
C ALA A 292 -8.54 -10.11 31.07
N PRO A 293 -9.31 -10.64 32.05
CA PRO A 293 -10.52 -9.98 32.54
C PRO A 293 -10.27 -8.62 33.18
N GLU A 294 -9.03 -8.32 33.57
CA GLU A 294 -8.56 -7.02 34.05
C GLU A 294 -8.60 -5.93 32.97
N LEU A 295 -8.48 -6.29 31.69
CA LEU A 295 -8.62 -5.34 30.59
C LEU A 295 -10.09 -4.97 30.43
N SER A 296 -10.39 -3.68 30.36
CA SER A 296 -11.75 -3.23 29.98
C SER A 296 -11.96 -3.40 28.47
N GLU A 297 -13.20 -3.67 28.03
CA GLU A 297 -13.55 -3.68 26.60
C GLU A 297 -13.17 -2.36 25.91
N ARG A 298 -13.42 -1.22 26.56
CA ARG A 298 -13.02 0.10 26.07
C ARG A 298 -11.52 0.19 25.81
N ARG A 299 -10.69 -0.46 26.64
CA ARG A 299 -9.23 -0.50 26.45
C ARG A 299 -8.87 -1.32 25.23
N VAL A 300 -9.43 -2.52 25.08
CA VAL A 300 -9.19 -3.38 23.91
C VAL A 300 -9.55 -2.66 22.61
N ARG A 301 -10.72 -2.02 22.56
CA ARG A 301 -11.16 -1.25 21.39
C ARG A 301 -10.21 -0.09 21.09
N LYS A 302 -9.81 0.68 22.12
CA LYS A 302 -8.86 1.79 21.96
C LYS A 302 -7.50 1.31 21.44
N ASP A 303 -6.95 0.25 22.04
CA ASP A 303 -5.66 -0.30 21.64
C ASP A 303 -5.70 -0.82 20.20
N THR A 304 -6.82 -1.43 19.78
CA THR A 304 -6.97 -1.97 18.42
C THR A 304 -7.02 -0.87 17.34
N LEU A 305 -7.40 0.37 17.67
CA LEU A 305 -7.29 1.51 16.74
C LEU A 305 -5.84 1.83 16.36
N GLU A 306 -4.87 1.43 17.19
CA GLU A 306 -3.45 1.60 16.91
C GLU A 306 -2.91 0.52 15.97
N GLU A 307 -3.71 -0.41 15.44
CA GLU A 307 -3.22 -1.62 14.74
C GLU A 307 -2.30 -1.35 13.54
N LYS A 308 -2.37 -0.15 12.95
CA LYS A 308 -1.51 0.31 11.84
C LYS A 308 -0.33 1.19 12.30
N GLN A 309 -0.09 1.28 13.61
CA GLN A 309 0.97 2.06 14.25
C GLN A 309 1.97 1.16 15.00
N LEU A 310 3.19 1.66 15.21
CA LEU A 310 4.21 0.95 16.01
C LEU A 310 3.75 0.82 17.47
N ALA A 311 3.13 1.89 18.00
CA ALA A 311 2.67 2.01 19.38
C ALA A 311 1.68 0.91 19.81
N PHE A 312 1.05 0.19 18.86
CA PHE A 312 0.23 -0.97 19.19
C PHE A 312 0.98 -2.02 20.02
N GLU A 313 2.28 -2.18 19.77
CA GLU A 313 3.14 -3.15 20.46
C GLU A 313 3.40 -2.79 21.93
N GLU A 314 3.12 -1.54 22.30
CA GLU A 314 3.27 -1.03 23.66
C GLU A 314 1.95 -1.08 24.45
N THR A 315 0.87 -1.55 23.82
CA THR A 315 -0.46 -1.58 24.44
C THR A 315 -0.60 -2.71 25.46
N ASP A 316 -1.48 -2.53 26.45
CA ASP A 316 -1.82 -3.56 27.43
C ASP A 316 -2.46 -4.76 26.73
N THR A 317 -3.29 -4.53 25.71
CA THR A 317 -3.91 -5.59 24.90
C THR A 317 -2.85 -6.45 24.22
N TRP A 318 -1.86 -5.85 23.55
CA TRP A 318 -0.75 -6.58 22.94
C TRP A 318 0.02 -7.41 23.97
N SER A 319 0.44 -6.76 25.06
CA SER A 319 1.22 -7.41 26.12
C SER A 319 0.47 -8.58 26.77
N ALA A 320 -0.83 -8.44 27.01
CA ALA A 320 -1.68 -9.49 27.55
C ALA A 320 -1.78 -10.69 26.61
N ILE A 321 -1.96 -10.48 25.30
CA ILE A 321 -2.01 -11.56 24.30
C ILE A 321 -0.69 -12.32 24.26
N LYS A 322 0.44 -11.61 24.20
CA LYS A 322 1.78 -12.24 24.13
C LYS A 322 2.06 -13.09 25.37
N ARG A 323 1.74 -12.56 26.56
CA ARG A 323 1.87 -13.27 27.84
C ARG A 323 0.97 -14.51 27.89
N ALA A 324 -0.33 -14.35 27.66
CA ALA A 324 -1.28 -15.45 27.69
C ALA A 324 -0.93 -16.54 26.67
N TYR A 325 -0.48 -16.17 25.46
CA TYR A 325 -0.04 -17.13 24.45
C TYR A 325 1.14 -17.98 24.95
N GLN A 326 2.15 -17.34 25.53
CA GLN A 326 3.31 -18.03 26.10
C GLN A 326 2.93 -18.94 27.28
N GLU A 327 2.03 -18.49 28.15
CA GLU A 327 1.55 -19.25 29.32
C GLU A 327 0.74 -20.49 28.90
N VAL A 328 -0.18 -20.34 27.94
CA VAL A 328 -1.07 -21.41 27.49
C VAL A 328 -0.37 -22.43 26.59
N THR A 329 0.51 -21.97 25.71
CA THR A 329 1.13 -22.85 24.68
C THR A 329 2.54 -23.31 25.01
N GLY A 330 3.22 -22.65 25.96
CA GLY A 330 4.64 -22.84 26.24
C GLY A 330 5.58 -22.32 25.15
N LYS A 331 5.07 -21.69 24.08
CA LYS A 331 5.85 -21.20 22.93
C LYS A 331 6.02 -19.69 22.96
N ALA A 332 7.20 -19.23 22.54
CA ALA A 332 7.44 -17.82 22.27
C ALA A 332 6.49 -17.32 21.17
N PRO A 333 5.72 -16.25 21.41
CA PRO A 333 4.82 -15.71 20.40
C PRO A 333 5.63 -15.13 19.25
N ALA A 334 5.37 -15.59 18.02
CA ALA A 334 6.00 -15.02 16.83
C ALA A 334 5.68 -13.52 16.70
N TYR A 335 6.66 -12.74 16.25
CA TYR A 335 6.46 -11.32 15.97
C TYR A 335 5.66 -11.10 14.68
N ALA A 336 5.98 -11.85 13.63
CA ALA A 336 5.40 -11.68 12.30
C ALA A 336 5.16 -13.02 11.60
N LYS A 337 4.21 -13.02 10.68
CA LYS A 337 3.89 -14.15 9.82
C LYS A 337 3.42 -13.66 8.44
N LEU A 338 3.64 -14.46 7.40
CA LEU A 338 3.07 -14.17 6.10
C LEU A 338 1.54 -14.28 6.14
N PRO A 339 0.80 -13.23 5.74
CA PRO A 339 -0.66 -13.29 5.66
C PRO A 339 -1.14 -14.32 4.64
N THR A 340 -2.23 -15.02 4.96
CA THR A 340 -2.78 -16.10 4.13
C THR A 340 -3.96 -15.65 3.25
N VAL A 341 -4.00 -14.37 2.86
CA VAL A 341 -5.12 -13.76 2.13
C VAL A 341 -5.05 -14.05 0.64
N VAL A 342 -6.17 -14.40 0.04
CA VAL A 342 -6.31 -14.44 -1.42
C VAL A 342 -6.61 -13.04 -1.96
N ILE A 343 -5.66 -12.47 -2.69
CA ILE A 343 -5.79 -11.31 -3.56
C ILE A 343 -6.50 -11.69 -4.86
N ARG A 344 -7.53 -10.91 -5.20
CA ARG A 344 -8.11 -10.87 -6.53
C ARG A 344 -7.78 -9.53 -7.18
N SER A 345 -7.08 -9.54 -8.32
CA SER A 345 -6.87 -8.34 -9.12
C SER A 345 -7.24 -8.60 -10.58
N PRO A 346 -7.93 -7.66 -11.26
CA PRO A 346 -8.21 -7.77 -12.69
C PRO A 346 -6.95 -7.89 -13.57
N LYS A 347 -5.78 -7.49 -13.04
CA LYS A 347 -4.48 -7.53 -13.74
C LYS A 347 -3.80 -8.91 -13.64
N LEU A 348 -4.32 -9.83 -12.82
CA LEU A 348 -3.67 -11.11 -12.52
C LEU A 348 -4.44 -12.27 -13.13
N SER A 349 -3.72 -13.20 -13.75
CA SER A 349 -4.26 -14.50 -14.15
C SER A 349 -4.42 -15.39 -12.90
N GLY A 350 -5.59 -15.34 -12.27
CA GLY A 350 -5.96 -16.17 -11.12
C GLY A 350 -5.82 -15.51 -9.75
N ASP A 351 -6.33 -16.22 -8.75
CA ASP A 351 -6.28 -15.85 -7.32
C ASP A 351 -4.81 -15.90 -6.85
N ARG A 352 -4.23 -14.74 -6.48
CA ARG A 352 -2.88 -14.64 -5.88
C ARG A 352 -3.01 -14.32 -4.40
N SER A 353 -1.93 -14.29 -3.62
CA SER A 353 -1.99 -13.97 -2.19
C SER A 353 -0.95 -12.94 -1.79
N THR A 354 -1.12 -12.28 -0.62
CA THR A 354 -0.08 -11.40 -0.06
C THR A 354 1.21 -12.17 0.17
N ALA A 355 1.11 -13.43 0.63
CA ALA A 355 2.24 -14.34 0.69
C ALA A 355 2.89 -14.60 -0.69
N TRP A 356 2.10 -14.81 -1.74
CA TRP A 356 2.63 -14.99 -3.11
C TRP A 356 3.39 -13.75 -3.58
N PHE A 357 2.85 -12.55 -3.31
CA PHE A 357 3.49 -11.30 -3.66
C PHE A 357 4.83 -11.16 -2.94
N ALA A 358 4.82 -11.31 -1.61
CA ALA A 358 6.01 -11.21 -0.78
C ALA A 358 7.11 -12.19 -1.21
N GLN A 359 6.74 -13.44 -1.51
CA GLN A 359 7.69 -14.44 -2.01
C GLN A 359 8.23 -14.09 -3.41
N SER A 360 7.39 -13.51 -4.28
CA SER A 360 7.80 -13.11 -5.63
C SER A 360 8.76 -11.91 -5.62
N VAL A 361 8.53 -10.95 -4.72
CA VAL A 361 9.48 -9.86 -4.43
C VAL A 361 10.75 -10.42 -3.80
N ASN A 362 10.64 -11.31 -2.81
CA ASN A 362 11.81 -11.89 -2.16
C ASN A 362 12.71 -12.64 -3.17
N LYS A 363 12.15 -13.36 -4.14
CA LYS A 363 12.94 -13.98 -5.22
C LYS A 363 13.72 -12.94 -6.03
N ARG A 364 13.17 -11.76 -6.29
CA ARG A 364 13.84 -10.64 -6.98
C ARG A 364 14.91 -10.03 -6.10
N TYR A 365 14.59 -9.79 -4.84
CA TYR A 365 15.51 -9.31 -3.81
C TYR A 365 16.75 -10.22 -3.71
N GLN A 366 16.58 -11.53 -3.59
CA GLN A 366 17.69 -12.48 -3.54
C GLN A 366 18.54 -12.47 -4.83
N ARG A 367 17.92 -12.36 -6.01
CA ARG A 367 18.67 -12.19 -7.28
C ARG A 367 19.47 -10.90 -7.30
N CYS A 368 18.90 -9.80 -6.79
CA CYS A 368 19.59 -8.52 -6.66
C CYS A 368 20.80 -8.64 -5.74
N LEU A 369 20.65 -9.23 -4.55
CA LEU A 369 21.76 -9.50 -3.62
C LEU A 369 22.86 -10.35 -4.29
N GLY A 370 22.45 -11.37 -5.07
CA GLY A 370 23.38 -12.21 -5.81
C GLY A 370 24.26 -11.45 -6.82
N ARG A 371 23.75 -10.35 -7.40
CA ARG A 371 24.53 -9.48 -8.31
C ARG A 371 25.49 -8.54 -7.58
N ALA A 372 25.31 -8.35 -6.27
CA ALA A 372 26.23 -7.57 -5.45
C ALA A 372 27.51 -8.36 -5.12
N SER A 373 27.45 -9.69 -5.16
CA SER A 373 28.60 -10.55 -4.92
C SER A 373 29.61 -10.42 -6.06
N PRO A 374 30.92 -10.29 -5.77
CA PRO A 374 31.93 -10.26 -6.82
C PRO A 374 31.86 -11.56 -7.61
N THR A 375 31.77 -11.46 -8.94
CA THR A 375 31.91 -12.63 -9.81
C THR A 375 33.27 -13.28 -9.52
N PRO A 376 33.34 -14.60 -9.25
CA PRO A 376 34.62 -15.28 -9.19
C PRO A 376 35.34 -15.01 -10.51
N LYS A 377 36.57 -14.48 -10.42
CA LYS A 377 37.42 -14.23 -11.59
C LYS A 377 37.77 -15.52 -12.32
#